data_AF-A0A1Y3MTA4-F1
#
_entry.id   AF-A0A1Y3MTA4-F1
#
_cell.length_a   1.000
_cell.length_b   1.000
_cell.length_c   1.000
_cell.angle_alpha   90.00
_cell.angle_beta   90.00
_cell.angle_gamma   90.00
#
_symmetry.space_group_name_H-M   'P 1'
#
loop_
_entity.id
_entity.type
_entity.pdbx_description
1 polymer ?
#
loop_
_entity_poly.entity_id
_entity_poly.type
_entity_poly.pdbx_seq_one_letter_code
_entity_poly.pdbx_strand_id
1 'polypeptide(L)'
;VEVGICSINEFIYSFRDSVDSPFPYITSQTTVNALEKMKEMKKKIGSDYIFKSDEGLVFNLLSTGNFLFFKFWYIPNMPYAHTVMPGRKEGLSGSTVGGHNFGINKYSNITKRNEVITAFKYLTSKDIQKKYIAMDNYYTPILSLYDDEEVCSVVDCNYYKRIQLTTRPTTASNDYLNYSEIYMKYVYEFLYGNKTAIEVLKKIENLTKIYNYSIKTDDSIYYGVRQFLCIFYSLSSYSLFYCLRIIWAIFGRNEGKSVTKKINKYLDIIDKNNNINNENNSGISNSTSNRSVHPSTNNVGKTSAIASMSRKIIHYHYRTGIEHELSNDQSSEFSYALNSTIN
;
A
#
# COMPACT_ATOMS: atom_id res chain seq x y z
N VAL A 1 2.45 -12.16 -5.12
CA VAL A 1 1.88 -11.01 -5.89
C VAL A 1 2.99 -10.17 -6.51
N GLU A 2 3.94 -9.67 -5.72
CA GLU A 2 4.98 -8.73 -6.17
C GLU A 2 5.90 -9.25 -7.30
N VAL A 3 6.28 -10.53 -7.28
CA VAL A 3 7.14 -11.13 -8.33
C VAL A 3 6.42 -11.19 -9.69
N GLY A 4 5.09 -11.39 -9.68
CA GLY A 4 4.28 -11.50 -10.89
C GLY A 4 4.24 -10.19 -11.68
N ILE A 5 4.01 -9.06 -10.99
CA ILE A 5 4.01 -7.74 -11.64
C ILE A 5 5.40 -7.38 -12.18
N CYS A 6 6.49 -7.78 -11.50
CA CYS A 6 7.85 -7.58 -11.99
C CYS A 6 8.05 -8.32 -13.33
N SER A 7 7.68 -9.60 -13.39
CA SER A 7 7.77 -10.40 -14.62
C SER A 7 6.96 -9.81 -15.77
N ILE A 8 5.75 -9.30 -15.49
CA ILE A 8 4.91 -8.67 -16.51
C ILE A 8 5.57 -7.39 -17.04
N ASN A 9 6.05 -6.52 -16.14
CA ASN A 9 6.67 -5.26 -16.53
C ASN A 9 7.99 -5.45 -17.26
N GLU A 10 8.83 -6.42 -16.85
CA GLU A 10 10.05 -6.78 -17.59
C GLU A 10 9.75 -7.17 -19.02
N PHE A 11 8.72 -8.00 -19.20
CA PHE A 11 8.30 -8.47 -20.51
C PHE A 11 7.74 -7.34 -21.37
N ILE A 12 6.97 -6.41 -20.79
CA ILE A 12 6.49 -5.21 -21.51
C ILE A 12 7.67 -4.30 -21.86
N TYR A 13 8.60 -4.08 -20.92
CA TYR A 13 9.75 -3.20 -21.12
C TYR A 13 10.70 -3.73 -22.20
N SER A 14 10.84 -5.05 -22.33
CA SER A 14 11.67 -5.68 -23.37
C SER A 14 11.10 -5.56 -24.79
N PHE A 15 9.87 -5.03 -24.93
CA PHE A 15 9.18 -4.80 -26.20
C PHE A 15 9.35 -3.39 -26.78
N ARG A 16 9.97 -2.47 -26.04
CA ARG A 16 10.23 -1.09 -26.48
C ARG A 16 11.05 -1.03 -27.78
N ASP A 17 11.21 0.16 -28.34
CA ASP A 17 11.77 0.31 -29.68
C ASP A 17 13.31 0.36 -29.73
N SER A 18 13.94 0.89 -28.68
CA SER A 18 15.39 0.97 -28.50
C SER A 18 15.80 0.86 -27.03
N VAL A 19 17.10 0.68 -26.74
CA VAL A 19 17.61 0.58 -25.36
C VAL A 19 17.21 1.80 -24.52
N ASP A 20 17.30 3.00 -25.10
CA ASP A 20 17.00 4.29 -24.46
C ASP A 20 15.51 4.65 -24.46
N SER A 21 14.66 3.83 -25.09
CA SER A 21 13.22 4.09 -25.08
C SER A 21 12.66 3.98 -23.66
N PRO A 22 11.70 4.84 -23.28
CA PRO A 22 11.04 4.74 -21.99
C PRO A 22 10.18 3.47 -21.91
N PHE A 23 9.62 3.21 -20.73
CA PHE A 23 8.61 2.17 -20.58
C PHE A 23 7.42 2.43 -21.52
N PRO A 24 6.98 1.44 -22.33
CA PRO A 24 5.88 1.63 -23.28
C PRO A 24 4.59 2.07 -22.58
N TYR A 25 3.84 2.99 -23.19
CA TYR A 25 2.55 3.41 -22.64
C TYR A 25 1.61 2.19 -22.50
N ILE A 26 0.88 2.11 -21.39
CA ILE A 26 0.18 0.88 -21.00
C ILE A 26 -0.85 0.41 -22.04
N THR A 27 -1.55 1.31 -22.72
CA THR A 27 -2.50 0.97 -23.80
C THR A 27 -1.91 1.06 -25.21
N SER A 28 -0.58 1.20 -25.34
CA SER A 28 0.09 1.22 -26.65
C SER A 28 0.04 -0.14 -27.36
N GLN A 29 0.17 -0.12 -28.69
CA GLN A 29 0.30 -1.35 -29.48
C GLN A 29 1.54 -2.17 -29.07
N THR A 30 2.61 -1.50 -28.61
CA THR A 30 3.81 -2.17 -28.09
C THR A 30 3.49 -3.04 -26.88
N THR A 31 2.72 -2.52 -25.92
CA THR A 31 2.28 -3.27 -24.74
C THR A 31 1.28 -4.37 -25.11
N VAL A 32 0.37 -4.11 -26.05
CA VAL A 32 -0.53 -5.14 -26.60
C VAL A 32 0.28 -6.30 -27.19
N ASN A 33 1.26 -6.00 -28.04
CA ASN A 33 2.13 -7.02 -28.65
C ASN A 33 2.92 -7.80 -27.60
N ALA A 34 3.37 -7.16 -26.52
CA ALA A 34 4.05 -7.82 -25.41
C ALA A 34 3.14 -8.83 -24.72
N LEU A 35 1.91 -8.45 -24.36
CA LEU A 35 0.97 -9.38 -23.74
C LEU A 35 0.59 -10.52 -24.69
N GLU A 36 0.33 -10.24 -25.96
CA GLU A 36 0.03 -11.28 -26.95
C GLU A 36 1.18 -12.28 -27.10
N LYS A 37 2.44 -11.80 -27.12
CA LYS A 37 3.61 -12.69 -27.17
C LYS A 37 3.74 -13.51 -25.88
N MET A 38 3.46 -12.93 -24.73
CA MET A 38 3.46 -13.66 -23.45
C MET A 38 2.43 -14.80 -23.47
N LYS A 39 1.21 -14.54 -23.98
CA LYS A 39 0.17 -15.57 -24.15
C LYS A 39 0.56 -16.63 -25.19
N GLU A 40 1.26 -16.25 -26.26
CA GLU A 40 1.83 -17.19 -27.23
C GLU A 40 2.87 -18.11 -26.57
N MET A 41 3.82 -17.54 -25.81
CA MET A 41 4.87 -18.31 -25.11
C MET A 41 4.27 -19.28 -24.10
N LYS A 42 3.29 -18.83 -23.31
CA LYS A 42 2.52 -19.68 -22.40
C LYS A 42 1.93 -20.90 -23.09
N LYS A 43 1.42 -20.75 -24.32
CA LYS A 43 0.81 -21.85 -25.10
C LYS A 43 1.84 -22.76 -25.76
N LYS A 44 2.97 -22.21 -26.24
CA LYS A 44 3.95 -22.96 -27.04
C LYS A 44 5.03 -23.67 -26.23
N ILE A 45 5.57 -22.99 -25.22
CA ILE A 45 6.76 -23.46 -24.47
C ILE A 45 6.54 -23.51 -22.96
N GLY A 46 5.41 -22.99 -22.48
CA GLY A 46 5.03 -23.02 -21.07
C GLY A 46 3.80 -23.88 -20.83
N SER A 47 3.13 -23.60 -19.72
CA SER A 47 1.82 -24.15 -19.39
C SER A 47 1.12 -23.24 -18.39
N ASP A 48 -0.17 -23.48 -18.18
CA ASP A 48 -0.92 -22.84 -17.08
C ASP A 48 -0.24 -23.10 -15.72
N TYR A 49 0.26 -24.31 -15.50
CA TYR A 49 0.96 -24.68 -14.27
C TYR A 49 2.24 -23.84 -14.09
N ILE A 50 3.10 -23.78 -15.10
CA ILE A 50 4.36 -23.03 -15.04
C ILE A 50 4.09 -21.53 -14.83
N PHE A 51 3.14 -20.95 -15.57
CA PHE A 51 2.84 -19.51 -15.49
C PHE A 51 2.08 -19.09 -14.21
N LYS A 52 1.47 -20.04 -13.49
CA LYS A 52 0.82 -19.82 -12.19
C LYS A 52 1.73 -20.15 -11.01
N SER A 53 2.88 -20.78 -11.26
CA SER A 53 3.78 -21.23 -10.20
C SER A 53 4.49 -20.07 -9.53
N ASP A 54 4.81 -20.26 -8.26
CA ASP A 54 5.62 -19.35 -7.46
C ASP A 54 7.10 -19.75 -7.48
N GLU A 55 7.89 -19.14 -6.59
CA GLU A 55 9.32 -19.39 -6.45
C GLU A 55 9.62 -20.85 -6.03
N GLY A 56 8.65 -21.57 -5.45
CA GLY A 56 8.79 -22.97 -5.07
C GLY A 56 9.06 -23.89 -6.26
N LEU A 57 8.46 -23.60 -7.43
CA LEU A 57 8.79 -24.33 -8.66
C LEU A 57 10.26 -24.11 -9.06
N VAL A 58 10.76 -22.88 -8.92
CA VAL A 58 12.15 -22.56 -9.28
C VAL A 58 13.13 -23.33 -8.41
N PHE A 59 12.91 -23.40 -7.09
CA PHE A 59 13.76 -24.21 -6.21
C PHE A 59 13.74 -25.70 -6.55
N ASN A 60 12.58 -26.23 -6.96
CA ASN A 60 12.49 -27.61 -7.44
C ASN A 60 13.30 -27.82 -8.74
N LEU A 61 13.16 -26.92 -9.71
CA LEU A 61 13.93 -26.95 -10.96
C LEU A 61 15.43 -26.87 -10.69
N LEU A 62 15.85 -25.99 -9.78
CA LEU A 62 17.26 -25.86 -9.36
C LEU A 62 17.82 -27.14 -8.74
N SER A 63 17.02 -27.84 -7.92
CA SER A 63 17.40 -29.10 -7.27
C SER A 63 17.48 -30.27 -8.25
N THR A 64 16.54 -30.34 -9.19
CA THR A 64 16.45 -31.44 -10.17
C THR A 64 17.35 -31.24 -11.39
N GLY A 65 17.75 -30.00 -11.68
CA GLY A 65 18.45 -29.64 -12.91
C GLY A 65 17.60 -29.77 -14.18
N ASN A 66 16.29 -29.99 -14.04
CA ASN A 66 15.39 -30.28 -15.16
C ASN A 66 14.86 -28.99 -15.83
N PHE A 67 15.76 -28.17 -16.36
CA PHE A 67 15.43 -26.96 -17.09
C PHE A 67 16.50 -26.64 -18.14
N LEU A 68 16.10 -25.98 -19.22
CA LEU A 68 17.05 -25.38 -20.17
C LEU A 68 17.25 -23.89 -19.86
N PHE A 69 16.15 -23.18 -19.57
CA PHE A 69 16.15 -21.78 -19.14
C PHE A 69 15.10 -21.60 -18.04
N PHE A 70 15.41 -20.77 -17.07
CA PHE A 70 14.43 -20.24 -16.13
C PHE A 70 14.77 -18.79 -15.80
N LYS A 71 13.78 -18.05 -15.32
CA LYS A 71 13.94 -16.67 -14.86
C LYS A 71 13.86 -16.63 -13.34
N PHE A 72 14.86 -16.05 -12.69
CA PHE A 72 14.84 -15.81 -11.26
C PHE A 72 15.67 -14.59 -10.89
N TRP A 73 15.59 -14.18 -9.62
CA TRP A 73 16.51 -13.19 -9.06
C TRP A 73 17.94 -13.69 -9.13
N TYR A 74 18.90 -12.77 -9.25
CA TYR A 74 20.31 -13.11 -9.24
C TYR A 74 20.68 -13.74 -7.90
N ILE A 75 21.26 -14.95 -7.96
CA ILE A 75 21.83 -15.64 -6.81
C ILE A 75 23.32 -15.82 -7.12
N PRO A 76 24.23 -15.25 -6.30
CA PRO A 76 25.65 -15.43 -6.51
C PRO A 76 26.06 -16.90 -6.36
N ASN A 77 27.14 -17.29 -7.06
CA ASN A 77 27.78 -18.61 -6.93
C ASN A 77 26.91 -19.82 -7.33
N MET A 78 25.87 -19.61 -8.12
CA MET A 78 25.11 -20.72 -8.71
C MET A 78 25.93 -21.41 -9.81
N PRO A 79 25.87 -22.76 -9.94
CA PRO A 79 26.60 -23.52 -10.95
C PRO A 79 25.94 -23.43 -12.34
N TYR A 80 25.35 -22.29 -12.67
CA TYR A 80 24.61 -22.06 -13.91
C TYR A 80 25.07 -20.75 -14.55
N ALA A 81 25.08 -20.71 -15.88
CA ALA A 81 25.40 -19.50 -16.61
C ALA A 81 24.26 -18.46 -16.49
N HIS A 82 24.64 -17.20 -16.26
CA HIS A 82 23.71 -16.08 -16.23
C HIS A 82 23.73 -15.35 -17.57
N THR A 83 22.56 -14.89 -18.01
CA THR A 83 22.45 -14.05 -19.21
C THR A 83 21.34 -13.02 -19.03
N VAL A 84 21.43 -11.92 -19.78
CA VAL A 84 20.37 -10.90 -19.78
C VAL A 84 19.10 -11.51 -20.38
N MET A 85 17.94 -11.13 -19.86
CA MET A 85 16.67 -11.62 -20.39
C MET A 85 16.48 -11.21 -21.86
N PRO A 86 16.00 -12.10 -22.73
CA PRO A 86 15.76 -11.75 -24.12
C PRO A 86 14.59 -10.76 -24.26
N GLY A 87 14.69 -9.85 -25.23
CA GLY A 87 13.62 -8.94 -25.63
C GLY A 87 13.04 -9.26 -27.00
N ARG A 88 12.14 -8.39 -27.48
CA ARG A 88 11.46 -8.56 -28.78
C ARG A 88 12.43 -8.56 -29.96
N LYS A 89 13.54 -7.84 -29.84
CA LYS A 89 14.59 -7.70 -30.86
C LYS A 89 15.95 -7.91 -30.21
N GLU A 90 16.93 -8.30 -31.01
CA GLU A 90 18.31 -8.44 -30.57
C GLU A 90 18.81 -7.14 -29.92
N GLY A 91 19.58 -7.28 -28.83
CA GLY A 91 20.08 -6.16 -28.04
C GLY A 91 19.07 -5.54 -27.07
N LEU A 92 17.78 -5.89 -27.13
CA LEU A 92 16.79 -5.45 -26.14
C LEU A 92 16.60 -6.50 -25.04
N SER A 93 16.45 -6.02 -23.81
CA SER A 93 16.14 -6.81 -22.62
C SER A 93 15.29 -6.00 -21.65
N GLY A 94 14.86 -6.61 -20.56
CA GLY A 94 14.23 -5.89 -19.46
C GLY A 94 14.37 -6.65 -18.16
N SER A 95 14.82 -5.98 -17.10
CA SER A 95 15.00 -6.57 -15.77
C SER A 95 14.46 -5.60 -14.70
N THR A 96 13.56 -6.05 -13.84
CA THR A 96 13.09 -5.19 -12.75
C THR A 96 14.21 -5.00 -11.75
N VAL A 97 14.44 -3.75 -11.34
CA VAL A 97 15.37 -3.45 -10.26
C VAL A 97 14.83 -3.99 -8.92
N GLY A 98 15.66 -4.76 -8.24
CA GLY A 98 15.43 -5.20 -6.86
C GLY A 98 16.40 -4.54 -5.89
N GLY A 99 16.60 -5.17 -4.73
CA GLY A 99 17.58 -4.73 -3.73
C GLY A 99 16.96 -4.01 -2.55
N HIS A 100 17.83 -3.34 -1.78
CA HIS A 100 17.49 -2.72 -0.51
C HIS A 100 17.88 -1.25 -0.51
N ASN A 101 17.00 -0.42 0.04
CA ASN A 101 17.28 1.00 0.27
C ASN A 101 17.45 1.25 1.77
N PHE A 102 18.33 2.17 2.12
CA PHE A 102 18.43 2.70 3.47
C PHE A 102 17.59 3.97 3.59
N GLY A 103 16.86 4.11 4.70
CA GLY A 103 16.09 5.31 5.02
C GLY A 103 16.37 5.77 6.45
N ILE A 104 16.50 7.07 6.65
CA ILE A 104 16.58 7.66 7.98
C ILE A 104 15.15 7.98 8.43
N ASN A 105 14.70 7.33 9.51
CA ASN A 105 13.36 7.56 10.04
C ASN A 105 13.19 9.03 10.44
N LYS A 106 12.13 9.69 9.94
CA LYS A 106 11.84 11.09 10.28
C LYS A 106 11.65 11.32 11.77
N TYR A 107 11.16 10.31 12.50
CA TYR A 107 10.93 10.31 13.94
C TYR A 107 12.17 9.91 14.76
N SER A 108 13.31 9.63 14.13
CA SER A 108 14.55 9.34 14.86
C SER A 108 15.02 10.57 15.64
N ASN A 109 15.64 10.33 16.81
CA ASN A 109 16.10 11.38 17.71
C ASN A 109 16.96 12.42 16.97
N ILE A 110 16.47 13.66 16.93
CA ILE A 110 17.08 14.76 16.19
C ILE A 110 18.48 15.10 16.71
N THR A 111 18.77 14.89 18.00
CA THR A 111 20.09 15.19 18.57
C THR A 111 21.18 14.23 18.09
N LYS A 112 20.79 13.06 17.55
CA LYS A 112 21.71 12.08 16.97
C LYS A 112 21.73 12.09 15.43
N ARG A 113 21.07 13.08 14.81
CA ARG A 113 20.81 13.07 13.37
C ARG A 113 22.12 13.12 12.57
N ASN A 114 23.10 13.91 13.01
CA ASN A 114 24.38 14.06 12.33
C ASN A 114 25.22 12.78 12.37
N GLU A 115 25.20 12.08 13.50
CA GLU A 115 25.87 10.80 13.67
C GLU A 115 25.21 9.71 12.81
N VAL A 116 23.88 9.68 12.75
CA VAL A 116 23.14 8.77 11.87
C VAL A 116 23.44 9.05 10.40
N ILE A 117 23.49 10.32 9.99
CA ILE A 117 23.88 10.70 8.62
C ILE A 117 25.31 10.24 8.32
N THR A 118 26.22 10.37 9.28
CA THR A 118 27.62 9.91 9.13
C THR A 118 27.68 8.40 8.92
N ALA A 119 26.99 7.63 9.76
CA ALA A 119 26.90 6.18 9.60
C ALA A 119 26.24 5.78 8.27
N PHE A 120 25.18 6.48 7.86
CA PHE A 120 24.51 6.26 6.58
C PHE A 120 25.45 6.46 5.39
N LYS A 121 26.19 7.58 5.37
CA LYS A 121 27.19 7.88 4.33
C LYS A 121 28.28 6.82 4.27
N TYR A 122 28.74 6.35 5.43
CA TYR A 122 29.73 5.27 5.50
C TYR A 122 29.19 3.96 4.92
N LEU A 123 28.02 3.50 5.36
CA LEU A 123 27.39 2.25 4.89
C LEU A 123 27.08 2.25 3.38
N THR A 124 26.82 3.43 2.82
CA THR A 124 26.51 3.63 1.39
C THR A 124 27.72 4.09 0.57
N SER A 125 28.92 4.16 1.17
CA SER A 125 30.14 4.57 0.49
C SER A 125 30.61 3.53 -0.54
N LYS A 126 31.36 4.01 -1.55
CA LYS A 126 31.96 3.14 -2.59
C LYS A 126 32.82 2.04 -1.98
N ASP A 127 33.62 2.37 -0.96
CA ASP A 127 34.54 1.41 -0.33
C ASP A 127 33.78 0.27 0.37
N ILE A 128 32.69 0.60 1.07
CA ILE A 128 31.85 -0.42 1.71
C ILE A 128 31.08 -1.25 0.69
N GLN A 129 30.55 -0.62 -0.36
CA GLN A 129 29.90 -1.36 -1.44
C GLN A 129 30.88 -2.29 -2.17
N LYS A 130 32.10 -1.85 -2.46
CA LYS A 130 33.17 -2.68 -3.03
C LYS A 130 33.51 -3.88 -2.14
N LYS A 131 33.57 -3.68 -0.82
CA LYS A 131 33.75 -4.78 0.14
C LYS A 131 32.63 -5.81 0.07
N TYR A 132 31.37 -5.39 -0.02
CA TYR A 132 30.25 -6.32 -0.15
C TYR A 132 30.29 -7.13 -1.47
N ILE A 133 30.71 -6.51 -2.58
CA ILE A 133 30.93 -7.24 -3.84
C ILE A 133 31.99 -8.32 -3.63
N ALA A 134 33.12 -7.97 -3.02
CA ALA A 134 34.24 -8.88 -2.79
C ALA A 134 33.91 -10.06 -1.87
N MET A 135 32.99 -9.87 -0.91
CA MET A 135 32.64 -10.91 0.07
C MET A 135 31.58 -11.89 -0.46
N ASP A 136 30.56 -11.38 -1.14
CA ASP A 136 29.35 -12.14 -1.41
C ASP A 136 28.97 -12.19 -2.91
N ASN A 137 29.79 -11.63 -3.81
CA ASN A 137 29.56 -11.57 -5.26
C ASN A 137 28.20 -10.95 -5.66
N TYR A 138 27.64 -10.10 -4.80
CA TYR A 138 26.44 -9.31 -5.10
C TYR A 138 26.79 -8.06 -5.91
N TYR A 139 25.86 -7.66 -6.78
CA TYR A 139 25.95 -6.40 -7.49
C TYR A 139 25.45 -5.23 -6.63
N THR A 140 26.02 -4.05 -6.85
CA THR A 140 25.70 -2.77 -6.22
C THR A 140 25.14 -1.80 -7.26
N PRO A 141 24.27 -0.84 -6.90
CA PRO A 141 23.79 0.18 -7.82
C PRO A 141 24.85 1.24 -8.22
N ILE A 142 26.05 1.21 -7.63
CA ILE A 142 27.11 2.19 -7.93
C ILE A 142 27.83 1.81 -9.22
N LEU A 143 27.37 2.35 -10.36
CA LEU A 143 27.88 2.00 -11.69
C LEU A 143 29.40 2.18 -11.86
N SER A 144 29.97 3.24 -11.28
CA SER A 144 31.41 3.52 -11.41
C SER A 144 32.31 2.44 -10.77
N LEU A 145 31.77 1.56 -9.91
CA LEU A 145 32.56 0.45 -9.36
C LEU A 145 32.85 -0.63 -10.42
N TYR A 146 32.10 -0.67 -11.52
CA TYR A 146 32.29 -1.64 -12.59
C TYR A 146 33.33 -1.20 -13.64
N ASP A 147 34.01 -0.08 -13.41
CA ASP A 147 35.19 0.35 -14.16
C ASP A 147 36.50 0.00 -13.41
N ASP A 148 36.39 -0.55 -12.20
CA ASP A 148 37.52 -0.97 -11.36
C ASP A 148 37.89 -2.42 -11.66
N GLU A 149 39.13 -2.66 -12.08
CA GLU A 149 39.63 -4.00 -12.44
C GLU A 149 39.55 -4.99 -11.26
N GLU A 150 39.74 -4.53 -10.02
CA GLU A 150 39.64 -5.39 -8.84
C GLU A 150 38.21 -5.89 -8.65
N VAL A 151 37.22 -5.02 -8.87
CA VAL A 151 35.80 -5.40 -8.82
C VAL A 151 35.48 -6.40 -9.93
N CYS A 152 35.94 -6.14 -11.15
CA CYS A 152 35.68 -6.99 -12.31
C CYS A 152 36.45 -8.32 -12.29
N SER A 153 37.44 -8.47 -11.41
CA SER A 153 38.08 -9.75 -11.14
C SER A 153 37.21 -10.70 -10.29
N VAL A 154 36.23 -10.16 -9.57
CA VAL A 154 35.34 -10.91 -8.67
C VAL A 154 33.97 -11.17 -9.29
N VAL A 155 33.41 -10.19 -10.01
CA VAL A 155 32.08 -10.29 -10.64
C VAL A 155 32.13 -9.99 -12.13
N ASP A 156 31.16 -10.52 -12.88
CA ASP A 156 31.04 -10.24 -14.31
C ASP A 156 30.47 -8.83 -14.54
N CYS A 157 31.37 -7.84 -14.58
CA CYS A 157 31.05 -6.45 -14.90
C CYS A 157 30.40 -6.29 -16.28
N ASN A 158 30.80 -7.08 -17.27
CA ASN A 158 30.26 -7.01 -18.63
C ASN A 158 28.81 -7.49 -18.67
N TYR A 159 28.50 -8.55 -17.94
CA TYR A 159 27.13 -8.98 -17.72
C TYR A 159 26.30 -7.87 -17.08
N TYR A 160 26.77 -7.30 -15.95
CA TYR A 160 26.02 -6.28 -15.22
C TYR A 160 25.76 -5.02 -16.06
N LYS A 161 26.78 -4.51 -16.76
CA LYS A 161 26.69 -3.34 -17.64
C LYS A 161 25.68 -3.51 -18.80
N ARG A 162 25.35 -4.74 -19.19
CA ARG A 162 24.35 -5.04 -20.23
C ARG A 162 22.92 -5.16 -19.70
N ILE A 163 22.71 -5.20 -18.38
CA ILE A 163 21.37 -5.32 -17.80
C ILE A 163 20.58 -4.03 -18.06
N GLN A 164 19.43 -4.16 -18.72
CA GLN A 164 18.53 -3.04 -18.98
C GLN A 164 17.46 -3.01 -17.89
N LEU A 165 17.70 -2.17 -16.87
CA LEU A 165 16.86 -2.09 -15.69
C LEU A 165 15.57 -1.30 -15.96
N THR A 166 14.46 -1.77 -15.40
CA THR A 166 13.20 -1.04 -15.28
C THR A 166 12.78 -0.94 -13.83
N THR A 167 12.11 0.15 -13.47
CA THR A 167 11.56 0.35 -12.12
C THR A 167 10.21 -0.35 -11.97
N ARG A 168 9.86 -0.62 -10.72
CA ARG A 168 8.50 -1.03 -10.34
C ARG A 168 7.61 0.21 -10.34
N PRO A 169 6.30 0.09 -10.69
CA PRO A 169 5.35 1.20 -10.66
C PRO A 169 4.89 1.50 -9.22
N THR A 170 5.82 1.65 -8.28
CA THR A 170 5.52 1.88 -6.85
C THR A 170 4.88 3.23 -6.58
N THR A 171 5.06 4.19 -7.47
CA THR A 171 4.47 5.53 -7.40
C THR A 171 3.14 5.64 -8.16
N ALA A 172 2.67 4.57 -8.80
CA ALA A 172 1.45 4.59 -9.59
C ALA A 172 0.19 4.74 -8.71
N SER A 173 0.27 4.34 -7.44
CA SER A 173 -0.82 4.39 -6.47
C SER A 173 -0.23 4.59 -5.07
N ASN A 174 -0.98 5.24 -4.17
CA ASN A 174 -0.64 5.31 -2.74
C ASN A 174 -0.66 3.92 -2.09
N ASP A 175 -1.52 3.03 -2.59
CA ASP A 175 -1.55 1.61 -2.21
C ASP A 175 -1.02 0.77 -3.36
N TYR A 176 0.31 0.63 -3.40
CA TYR A 176 1.00 -0.17 -4.41
C TYR A 176 0.65 -1.66 -4.32
N LEU A 177 0.45 -2.20 -3.11
CA LEU A 177 0.14 -3.61 -2.93
C LEU A 177 -1.19 -3.97 -3.60
N ASN A 178 -2.24 -3.22 -3.28
CA ASN A 178 -3.55 -3.39 -3.91
C ASN A 178 -3.49 -3.11 -5.42
N TYR A 179 -2.80 -2.05 -5.85
CA TYR A 179 -2.60 -1.76 -7.27
C TYR A 179 -1.96 -2.94 -8.00
N SER A 180 -0.89 -3.52 -7.44
CA SER A 180 -0.16 -4.62 -8.07
C SER A 180 -1.00 -5.90 -8.17
N GLU A 181 -1.85 -6.16 -7.17
CA GLU A 181 -2.75 -7.30 -7.14
C GLU A 181 -3.85 -7.17 -8.22
N ILE A 182 -4.48 -6.00 -8.30
CA ILE A 182 -5.53 -5.72 -9.30
C ILE A 182 -4.94 -5.72 -10.72
N TYR A 183 -3.76 -5.11 -10.91
CA TYR A 183 -3.04 -5.14 -12.19
C TYR A 183 -2.84 -6.59 -12.65
N MET A 184 -2.26 -7.42 -11.79
CA MET A 184 -1.96 -8.82 -12.11
C MET A 184 -3.24 -9.60 -12.41
N LYS A 185 -4.32 -9.36 -11.64
CA LYS A 185 -5.62 -9.96 -11.89
C LYS A 185 -6.15 -9.64 -13.29
N TYR A 186 -6.05 -8.40 -13.75
CA TYR A 186 -6.48 -8.04 -15.11
C TYR A 186 -5.63 -8.71 -16.19
N VAL A 187 -4.32 -8.80 -16.01
CA VAL A 187 -3.48 -9.56 -16.95
C VAL A 187 -3.87 -11.05 -16.96
N TYR A 188 -4.26 -11.62 -15.82
CA TYR A 188 -4.72 -13.01 -15.73
C TYR A 188 -6.06 -13.24 -16.44
N GLU A 189 -6.99 -12.27 -16.43
CA GLU A 189 -8.21 -12.32 -17.25
C GLU A 189 -7.89 -12.47 -18.74
N PHE A 190 -6.77 -11.90 -19.20
CA PHE A 190 -6.28 -12.06 -20.57
C PHE A 190 -5.53 -13.39 -20.76
N LEU A 191 -4.58 -13.74 -19.89
CA LEU A 191 -3.73 -14.94 -20.06
C LEU A 191 -4.50 -16.26 -19.95
N TYR A 192 -5.51 -16.30 -19.08
CA TYR A 192 -6.28 -17.50 -18.74
C TYR A 192 -7.76 -17.42 -19.13
N GLY A 193 -8.27 -16.22 -19.39
CA GLY A 193 -9.65 -16.01 -19.80
C GLY A 193 -9.80 -15.68 -21.30
N ASN A 194 -10.95 -15.08 -21.61
CA ASN A 194 -11.37 -14.74 -22.97
C ASN A 194 -11.24 -13.24 -23.30
N LYS A 195 -10.67 -12.44 -22.39
CA LYS A 195 -10.43 -11.01 -22.64
C LYS A 195 -9.31 -10.82 -23.65
N THR A 196 -9.37 -9.70 -24.37
CA THR A 196 -8.30 -9.23 -25.26
C THR A 196 -7.26 -8.42 -24.48
N ALA A 197 -6.03 -8.31 -25.01
CA ALA A 197 -4.98 -7.54 -24.37
C ALA A 197 -5.39 -6.07 -24.19
N ILE A 198 -5.98 -5.45 -25.21
CA ILE A 198 -6.37 -4.03 -25.14
C ILE A 198 -7.47 -3.77 -24.11
N GLU A 199 -8.42 -4.70 -23.91
CA GLU A 199 -9.46 -4.56 -22.88
C GLU A 199 -8.86 -4.54 -21.48
N VAL A 200 -7.94 -5.46 -21.17
CA VAL A 200 -7.34 -5.53 -19.83
C VAL A 200 -6.37 -4.37 -19.59
N LEU A 201 -5.64 -3.93 -20.62
CA LEU A 201 -4.75 -2.78 -20.53
C LEU A 201 -5.51 -1.46 -20.28
N LYS A 202 -6.70 -1.30 -20.88
CA LYS A 202 -7.59 -0.17 -20.56
C LYS A 202 -8.07 -0.21 -19.11
N LYS A 203 -8.42 -1.40 -18.57
CA LYS A 203 -8.76 -1.54 -17.15
C LYS A 203 -7.59 -1.14 -16.25
N ILE A 204 -6.37 -1.53 -16.60
CA ILE A 204 -5.16 -1.16 -15.86
C ILE A 204 -4.91 0.36 -15.92
N GLU A 205 -5.03 0.98 -17.09
CA GLU A 205 -4.90 2.43 -17.25
C GLU A 205 -5.88 3.18 -16.34
N ASN A 206 -7.12 2.72 -16.28
CA ASN A 206 -8.18 3.33 -15.48
C ASN A 206 -7.92 3.27 -13.97
N LEU A 207 -6.99 2.43 -13.48
CA LEU A 207 -6.60 2.39 -12.06
C LEU A 207 -5.90 3.69 -11.62
N THR A 208 -5.20 4.34 -12.54
CA THR A 208 -4.38 5.53 -12.25
C THR A 208 -4.83 6.76 -13.01
N LYS A 209 -5.70 6.61 -14.01
CA LYS A 209 -6.17 7.71 -14.84
C LYS A 209 -7.10 8.62 -14.05
N ILE A 210 -6.69 9.88 -13.91
CA ILE A 210 -7.55 10.95 -13.39
C ILE A 210 -8.46 11.40 -14.54
N TYR A 211 -9.76 11.18 -14.40
CA TYR A 211 -10.74 11.67 -15.37
C TYR A 211 -11.09 13.12 -15.06
N ASN A 212 -10.56 14.03 -15.87
CA ASN A 212 -11.01 15.41 -15.87
C ASN A 212 -12.31 15.50 -16.66
N TYR A 213 -13.44 15.49 -15.96
CA TYR A 213 -14.73 15.75 -16.58
C TYR A 213 -14.84 17.24 -16.93
N SER A 214 -14.67 17.56 -18.20
CA SER A 214 -15.09 18.85 -18.76
C SER A 214 -16.61 18.83 -18.87
N ILE A 215 -17.30 19.52 -17.96
CA ILE A 215 -18.74 19.73 -18.07
C ILE A 215 -18.93 20.79 -19.17
N LYS A 216 -19.50 20.39 -20.31
CA LYS A 216 -19.92 21.35 -21.35
C LYS A 216 -21.02 22.25 -20.78
N THR A 217 -20.84 23.55 -20.94
CA THR A 217 -21.44 24.63 -20.15
C THR A 217 -22.92 24.90 -20.41
N ASP A 218 -23.52 24.29 -21.42
CA ASP A 218 -24.84 24.72 -21.88
C ASP A 218 -25.96 24.25 -20.93
N ASP A 219 -25.87 23.03 -20.38
CA ASP A 219 -26.80 22.53 -19.38
C ASP A 219 -26.31 22.72 -17.92
N SER A 220 -25.01 23.01 -17.75
CA SER A 220 -24.38 23.05 -16.41
C SER A 220 -24.87 24.21 -15.56
N ILE A 221 -25.16 25.35 -16.19
CA ILE A 221 -25.71 26.53 -15.50
C ILE A 221 -27.11 26.21 -14.99
N TYR A 222 -27.95 25.55 -15.79
CA TYR A 222 -29.30 25.16 -15.38
C TYR A 222 -29.27 24.22 -14.16
N TYR A 223 -28.45 23.17 -14.22
CA TYR A 223 -28.31 22.24 -13.09
C TYR A 223 -27.66 22.90 -11.85
N GLY A 224 -26.69 23.78 -12.06
CA GLY A 224 -26.04 24.53 -10.98
C GLY A 224 -26.99 25.48 -10.27
N VAL A 225 -27.77 26.26 -11.02
CA VAL A 225 -28.79 27.17 -10.47
C VAL A 225 -29.89 26.37 -9.76
N ARG A 226 -30.35 25.26 -10.36
CA ARG A 226 -31.35 24.38 -9.73
C ARG A 226 -30.84 23.82 -8.39
N GLN A 227 -29.60 23.33 -8.34
CA GLN A 227 -29.01 22.80 -7.12
C GLN A 227 -28.86 23.88 -6.04
N PHE A 228 -28.43 25.08 -6.42
CA PHE A 228 -28.31 26.20 -5.51
C PHE A 228 -29.67 26.61 -4.91
N LEU A 229 -30.72 26.68 -5.73
CA LEU A 229 -32.08 26.96 -5.26
C LEU A 229 -32.59 25.89 -4.29
N CYS A 230 -32.33 24.61 -4.56
CA CYS A 230 -32.68 23.52 -3.64
C CYS A 230 -31.98 23.66 -2.29
N ILE A 231 -30.68 23.97 -2.27
CA ILE A 231 -29.93 24.18 -1.04
C ILE A 231 -30.48 25.39 -0.27
N PHE A 232 -30.71 26.51 -0.97
CA PHE A 232 -31.27 27.71 -0.36
C PHE A 232 -32.66 27.47 0.25
N TYR A 233 -33.54 26.76 -0.46
CA TYR A 233 -34.87 26.39 0.04
C TYR A 233 -34.78 25.46 1.25
N SER A 234 -33.83 24.52 1.26
CA SER A 234 -33.63 23.63 2.41
C SER A 234 -33.17 24.40 3.66
N LEU A 235 -32.28 25.38 3.49
CA LEU A 235 -31.78 26.23 4.58
C LEU A 235 -32.85 27.20 5.10
N SER A 236 -33.63 27.81 4.21
CA SER A 236 -34.72 28.71 4.61
C SER A 236 -35.85 27.94 5.31
N SER A 237 -36.18 26.74 4.83
CA SER A 237 -37.14 25.86 5.50
C SER A 237 -36.65 25.48 6.90
N TYR A 238 -35.37 25.10 7.02
CA TYR A 238 -34.77 24.75 8.30
C TYR A 238 -34.80 25.92 9.30
N SER A 239 -34.44 27.13 8.86
CA SER A 239 -34.47 28.32 9.72
C SER A 239 -35.90 28.69 10.14
N LEU A 240 -36.89 28.55 9.25
CA LEU A 240 -38.31 28.74 9.59
C LEU A 240 -38.79 27.76 10.66
N PHE A 241 -38.48 26.46 10.53
CA PHE A 241 -38.81 25.47 11.56
C PHE A 241 -38.15 25.77 12.90
N TYR A 242 -36.91 26.26 12.88
CA TYR A 242 -36.20 26.65 14.09
C TYR A 242 -36.85 27.87 14.76
N CYS A 243 -37.21 28.90 13.98
CA CYS A 243 -37.94 30.07 14.47
C CYS A 243 -39.31 29.69 15.07
N LEU A 244 -40.07 28.80 14.42
CA LEU A 244 -41.36 28.31 14.94
C LEU A 244 -41.19 27.59 16.28
N ARG A 245 -40.12 26.81 16.47
CA ARG A 245 -39.82 26.17 17.77
C ARG A 245 -39.56 27.20 18.87
N ILE A 246 -38.84 28.28 18.57
CA ILE A 246 -38.58 29.37 19.54
C ILE A 246 -39.89 30.08 19.90
N ILE A 247 -40.71 30.43 18.90
CA ILE A 247 -42.02 31.06 19.12
C ILE A 247 -42.90 30.16 20.00
N TRP A 248 -43.01 28.86 19.67
CA TRP A 248 -43.78 27.91 20.47
C TRP A 248 -43.26 27.81 21.92
N ALA A 249 -41.95 27.81 22.14
CA ALA A 249 -41.37 27.80 23.48
C ALA A 249 -41.71 29.07 24.29
N ILE A 250 -41.83 30.23 23.63
CA ILE A 250 -42.20 31.51 24.27
C ILE A 250 -43.70 31.55 24.59
N PHE A 251 -44.56 31.25 23.62
CA PHE A 251 -46.01 31.39 23.77
C PHE A 251 -46.69 30.19 24.45
N GLY A 252 -46.23 28.96 24.20
CA GLY A 252 -46.75 27.74 24.82
C GLY A 252 -46.53 27.67 26.34
N ARG A 253 -45.71 28.56 26.90
CA ARG A 253 -45.45 28.66 28.34
C ARG A 253 -46.61 29.27 29.14
N ASN A 254 -47.54 29.96 28.48
CA ASN A 254 -48.67 30.63 29.14
C ASN A 254 -49.88 29.71 29.39
N GLU A 255 -50.12 28.68 28.57
CA GLU A 255 -51.21 27.72 28.81
C GLU A 255 -50.77 26.50 29.65
N GLY A 256 -49.50 26.09 29.55
CA GLY A 256 -48.97 24.92 30.26
C GLY A 256 -48.97 25.04 31.79
N LYS A 257 -48.92 26.25 32.36
CA LYS A 257 -48.94 26.47 33.82
C LYS A 257 -50.32 26.24 34.45
N SER A 258 -51.41 26.39 33.69
CA SER A 258 -52.79 26.16 34.16
C SER A 258 -53.13 24.67 34.20
N VAL A 259 -52.72 23.94 33.16
CA VAL A 259 -53.00 22.50 33.00
C VAL A 259 -52.16 21.66 33.96
N THR A 260 -50.87 21.96 34.13
CA THR A 260 -49.99 21.24 35.07
C THR A 260 -50.45 21.38 36.52
N LYS A 261 -50.99 22.54 36.91
CA LYS A 261 -51.55 22.74 38.26
C LYS A 261 -52.82 21.91 38.50
N LYS A 262 -53.65 21.69 37.46
CA LYS A 262 -54.81 20.79 37.54
C LYS A 262 -54.39 19.32 37.59
N ILE A 263 -53.41 18.90 36.80
CA ILE A 263 -52.93 17.51 36.75
C ILE A 263 -52.26 17.10 38.07
N ASN A 264 -51.42 17.96 38.66
CA ASN A 264 -50.77 17.66 39.94
C ASN A 264 -51.80 17.49 41.07
N LYS A 265 -52.88 18.28 41.06
CA LYS A 265 -53.98 18.12 42.02
C LYS A 265 -54.67 16.74 41.89
N TYR A 266 -54.77 16.18 40.68
CA TYR A 266 -55.34 14.85 40.47
C TYR A 266 -54.38 13.72 40.86
N LEU A 267 -53.08 13.88 40.60
CA LEU A 267 -52.06 12.89 40.98
C LEU A 267 -51.89 12.77 42.50
N ASP A 268 -51.92 13.89 43.23
CA ASP A 268 -51.91 13.87 44.71
C ASP A 268 -53.10 13.09 45.29
N ILE A 269 -54.27 13.09 44.62
CA ILE A 269 -55.44 12.32 45.05
C ILE A 269 -55.24 10.82 44.78
N ILE A 270 -54.59 10.45 43.69
CA ILE A 270 -54.34 9.05 43.31
C ILE A 270 -53.28 8.42 44.23
N ASP A 271 -52.19 9.11 44.53
CA ASP A 271 -51.14 8.59 45.42
C ASP A 271 -51.65 8.41 46.86
N LYS A 272 -52.55 9.29 47.31
CA LYS A 272 -53.18 9.16 48.64
C LYS A 272 -54.11 7.95 48.74
N ASN A 273 -54.71 7.53 47.63
CA ASN A 273 -55.57 6.34 47.56
C ASN A 273 -54.78 5.04 47.39
N ASN A 274 -53.63 5.07 46.71
CA ASN A 274 -52.81 3.87 46.48
C ASN A 274 -51.97 3.45 47.69
N ASN A 275 -51.58 4.38 48.57
CA ASN A 275 -50.89 4.04 49.82
C ASN A 275 -51.78 3.37 50.88
N ILE A 276 -53.11 3.35 50.70
CA ILE A 276 -54.04 2.62 51.59
C ILE A 276 -54.12 1.11 51.22
N ASN A 277 -53.71 0.73 50.00
CA ASN A 277 -53.94 -0.63 49.47
C ASN A 277 -52.71 -1.56 49.46
N ASN A 278 -51.51 -1.07 49.81
CA ASN A 278 -50.25 -1.84 49.66
C ASN A 278 -49.65 -2.40 50.97
N GLU A 279 -50.37 -2.39 52.10
CA GLU A 279 -49.92 -3.07 53.32
C GLU A 279 -50.16 -4.60 53.34
N ASN A 280 -50.82 -5.18 52.33
CA ASN A 280 -51.37 -6.55 52.46
C ASN A 280 -50.75 -7.66 51.60
N ASN A 281 -49.54 -7.55 51.05
CA ASN A 281 -48.90 -8.72 50.40
C ASN A 281 -47.37 -8.74 50.52
N SER A 282 -46.88 -9.49 51.51
CA SER A 282 -45.51 -9.97 51.61
C SER A 282 -45.51 -11.49 51.71
N GLY A 283 -44.64 -12.16 50.93
CA GLY A 283 -44.43 -13.60 51.07
C GLY A 283 -43.73 -14.30 49.91
N ILE A 284 -42.53 -14.81 50.22
CA ILE A 284 -41.88 -16.05 49.72
C ILE A 284 -40.71 -15.90 48.72
N SER A 285 -39.67 -16.68 49.02
CA SER A 285 -38.24 -16.58 48.75
C SER A 285 -37.64 -17.85 48.10
N ASN A 286 -36.33 -17.80 47.76
CA ASN A 286 -35.28 -18.87 47.72
C ASN A 286 -34.52 -18.94 46.36
N SER A 287 -33.21 -18.61 46.27
CA SER A 287 -31.93 -19.31 46.61
C SER A 287 -31.51 -20.36 45.54
N THR A 288 -30.33 -20.32 44.88
CA THR A 288 -29.01 -20.86 45.34
C THR A 288 -27.89 -20.71 44.26
N SER A 289 -26.68 -20.25 44.67
CA SER A 289 -25.29 -20.80 44.52
C SER A 289 -24.85 -21.56 43.23
N ASN A 290 -23.60 -21.59 42.71
CA ASN A 290 -22.26 -21.23 43.21
C ASN A 290 -21.18 -21.40 42.08
N ARG A 291 -19.99 -20.80 42.30
CA ARG A 291 -18.61 -21.23 41.93
C ARG A 291 -17.86 -20.68 40.70
N SER A 292 -16.63 -20.24 41.00
CA SER A 292 -15.57 -19.62 40.21
C SER A 292 -14.38 -20.57 39.95
N VAL A 293 -13.63 -20.34 38.87
CA VAL A 293 -12.33 -20.97 38.58
C VAL A 293 -11.36 -19.94 37.97
N HIS A 294 -10.16 -19.85 38.56
CA HIS A 294 -8.98 -19.12 38.08
C HIS A 294 -8.10 -20.04 37.21
N PRO A 295 -7.22 -19.50 36.34
CA PRO A 295 -6.00 -20.20 35.96
C PRO A 295 -4.73 -19.44 36.32
N SER A 296 -3.71 -20.25 36.57
CA SER A 296 -2.37 -19.97 37.08
C SER A 296 -1.33 -19.73 35.99
N THR A 297 -0.22 -19.15 36.44
CA THR A 297 1.01 -18.74 35.76
C THR A 297 1.92 -19.92 35.36
N ASN A 298 2.75 -19.73 34.32
CA ASN A 298 3.89 -20.61 34.02
C ASN A 298 5.12 -19.88 33.43
N ASN A 299 6.27 -20.49 33.70
CA ASN A 299 7.66 -20.01 33.70
C ASN A 299 8.25 -19.51 32.37
N VAL A 300 9.17 -18.53 32.48
CA VAL A 300 10.05 -18.05 31.39
C VAL A 300 11.46 -18.61 31.57
N GLY A 301 11.89 -19.43 30.59
CA GLY A 301 13.26 -19.92 30.45
C GLY A 301 14.21 -18.92 29.78
N LYS A 302 15.50 -19.10 30.03
CA LYS A 302 16.65 -18.28 29.58
C LYS A 302 16.66 -18.05 28.07
N THR A 303 16.59 -16.79 27.64
CA THR A 303 16.74 -16.37 26.25
C THR A 303 18.20 -16.01 25.92
N SER A 304 18.68 -16.48 24.78
CA SER A 304 20.02 -16.20 24.22
C SER A 304 20.24 -14.71 23.93
N ALA A 305 21.51 -14.27 23.95
CA ALA A 305 21.89 -12.87 23.69
C ALA A 305 21.39 -12.34 22.34
N ILE A 306 21.22 -13.22 21.35
CA ILE A 306 20.68 -12.89 20.02
C ILE A 306 19.17 -12.61 20.10
N ALA A 307 18.41 -13.40 20.87
CA ALA A 307 16.98 -13.15 21.12
C ALA A 307 16.75 -11.85 21.92
N SER A 308 17.68 -11.50 22.81
CA SER A 308 17.72 -10.21 23.53
C SER A 308 17.93 -9.02 22.58
N MET A 309 18.82 -9.14 21.60
CA MET A 309 19.09 -8.08 20.61
C MET A 309 17.93 -7.89 19.64
N SER A 310 17.35 -8.97 19.11
CA SER A 310 16.17 -8.91 18.23
C SER A 310 14.95 -8.34 18.97
N ARG A 311 14.74 -8.70 20.25
CA ARG A 311 13.70 -8.08 21.07
C ARG A 311 13.95 -6.60 21.33
N LYS A 312 15.21 -6.17 21.53
CA LYS A 312 15.55 -4.74 21.68
C LYS A 312 15.30 -3.95 20.40
N ILE A 313 15.60 -4.51 19.23
CA ILE A 313 15.35 -3.87 17.93
C ILE A 313 13.84 -3.77 17.66
N ILE A 314 13.08 -4.84 17.88
CA ILE A 314 11.61 -4.85 17.77
C ILE A 314 11.02 -3.84 18.76
N HIS A 315 11.45 -3.85 20.03
CA HIS A 315 10.97 -2.92 21.03
C HIS A 315 11.34 -1.46 20.70
N TYR A 316 12.46 -1.20 20.03
CA TYR A 316 12.80 0.16 19.57
C TYR A 316 11.91 0.62 18.41
N HIS A 317 11.56 -0.29 17.49
CA HIS A 317 10.67 0.01 16.37
C HIS A 317 9.22 0.31 16.79
N TYR A 318 8.74 -0.25 17.90
CA TYR A 318 7.35 -0.11 18.35
C TYR A 318 7.15 0.88 19.52
N ARG A 319 8.17 1.61 20.00
CA ARG A 319 8.06 2.46 21.21
C ARG A 319 7.96 3.98 20.99
N THR A 320 7.77 4.48 19.79
CA THR A 320 7.51 5.93 19.59
C THR A 320 6.39 6.14 18.59
N GLY A 321 5.15 6.06 19.10
CA GLY A 321 3.94 6.37 18.34
C GLY A 321 2.77 6.84 19.21
N ILE A 322 2.99 7.07 20.51
CA ILE A 322 2.00 7.63 21.44
C ILE A 322 2.77 8.65 22.28
N GLU A 323 2.24 9.86 22.39
CA GLU A 323 2.85 11.08 23.00
C GLU A 323 3.60 12.00 22.01
N HIS A 324 2.90 12.51 21.00
CA HIS A 324 2.90 13.96 20.69
C HIS A 324 1.87 14.28 19.59
N GLU A 325 0.60 14.40 19.99
CA GLU A 325 -0.36 15.26 19.29
C GLU A 325 -0.87 16.28 20.30
N LEU A 326 -1.15 17.49 19.81
CA LEU A 326 -1.55 18.73 20.50
C LEU A 326 -0.40 19.73 20.76
N SER A 327 0.04 20.42 19.71
CA SER A 327 -0.22 21.88 19.61
C SER A 327 0.37 22.48 18.32
N ASN A 328 -0.52 23.16 17.58
CA ASN A 328 -0.34 24.28 16.67
C ASN A 328 0.50 24.12 15.40
N ASP A 329 -0.23 23.86 14.31
CA ASP A 329 -0.39 24.74 13.14
C ASP A 329 0.61 25.91 13.00
N GLN A 330 1.50 25.80 12.01
CA GLN A 330 1.82 26.90 11.09
C GLN A 330 2.40 26.33 9.79
N SER A 331 1.65 26.57 8.73
CA SER A 331 2.07 26.51 7.34
C SER A 331 3.27 27.42 7.07
N SER A 332 4.28 26.90 6.37
CA SER A 332 4.98 27.62 5.29
C SER A 332 5.95 26.69 4.56
N GLU A 333 5.74 26.65 3.24
CA GLU A 333 6.74 26.57 2.17
C GLU A 333 8.12 25.97 2.48
N PHE A 334 8.45 24.84 1.84
CA PHE A 334 9.72 24.71 1.11
C PHE A 334 9.56 23.69 -0.02
N SER A 335 9.23 24.23 -1.20
CA SER A 335 9.43 23.65 -2.52
C SER A 335 10.72 24.25 -3.11
N TYR A 336 11.40 23.50 -3.99
CA TYR A 336 12.67 23.81 -4.70
C TYR A 336 13.94 23.58 -3.86
N ALA A 337 15.04 22.96 -4.32
CA ALA A 337 15.46 22.53 -5.65
C ALA A 337 16.49 21.38 -5.51
N LEU A 338 16.44 20.39 -6.40
CA LEU A 338 17.60 19.53 -6.68
C LEU A 338 17.56 19.14 -8.16
N ASN A 339 17.90 20.13 -8.98
CA ASN A 339 18.33 19.97 -10.36
C ASN A 339 19.63 20.76 -10.54
N SER A 340 20.54 20.21 -11.32
CA SER A 340 21.83 20.74 -11.78
C SER A 340 23.02 20.65 -10.82
N THR A 341 23.80 19.56 -10.94
CA THR A 341 25.22 19.63 -11.33
C THR A 341 25.74 18.22 -11.62
N ILE A 342 25.60 17.81 -12.88
CA ILE A 342 26.52 16.87 -13.52
C ILE A 342 27.18 17.70 -14.61
N ASN A 343 28.45 18.04 -14.39
CA ASN A 343 29.44 18.32 -15.41
C ASN A 343 30.66 17.49 -15.05
#